data_AF-A0A151J2D5-F1
#
_entry.id   AF-A0A151J2D5-F1
#
_cell.length_a   1.000
_cell.length_b   1.000
_cell.length_c   1.000
_cell.angle_alpha   90.00
_cell.angle_beta   90.00
_cell.angle_gamma   90.00
#
_symmetry.space_group_name_H-M   'P 1'
#
loop_
_entity.id
_entity.type
_entity.pdbx_description
1 polymer ?
#
loop_
_entity_poly.entity_id
_entity_poly.type
_entity_poly.pdbx_seq_one_letter_code
_entity_poly.pdbx_strand_id
1 'polypeptide(L)'
;MNAIFHYGSCIKNDHFISMYREGSPLIEADDTQVLSVPKYHKKNLLFVIETLLNNDYPVDFIFNVMNDRLKSLLHGKTLRQNSENDNGTDVINNMWFAFPYVTNVSDKFRDITKDYKVNLAYFSLNKLSCFIKTHKDPISNMSKKNAVYKIKCNDCDASYVGQTKRTVKTRIGEHRNDIRKNINNHSVITEHRLNYNHDFDWDNVEIMDNERFLFKRRISEMVHIQLQKKWSKLTV
;
A
#
# COMPACT_ATOMS: atom_id res chain seq x y z
N MET A 1 26.56 15.63 15.21
CA MET A 1 26.52 16.37 13.93
C MET A 1 25.66 15.57 12.96
N ASN A 2 24.85 16.28 12.17
CA ASN A 2 23.60 15.82 11.56
C ASN A 2 23.72 14.59 10.64
N ALA A 3 22.86 13.60 10.86
CA ALA A 3 22.66 12.48 9.94
C ALA A 3 21.88 12.96 8.69
N ILE A 4 22.50 12.82 7.52
CA ILE A 4 21.88 13.06 6.22
C ILE A 4 21.22 11.74 5.81
N PHE A 5 19.88 11.71 5.77
CA PHE A 5 19.11 10.59 5.25
C PHE A 5 19.15 10.61 3.72
N HIS A 6 19.95 9.73 3.13
CA HIS A 6 19.87 9.41 1.71
C HIS A 6 18.81 8.33 1.49
N TYR A 7 17.68 8.70 0.88
CA TYR A 7 16.70 7.74 0.37
C TYR A 7 16.98 7.52 -1.13
N GLY A 8 17.62 6.39 -1.45
CA GLY A 8 17.80 5.89 -2.80
C GLY A 8 17.66 4.37 -2.80
N SER A 9 16.81 3.85 -3.68
CA SER A 9 16.63 2.41 -3.87
C SER A 9 17.86 1.81 -4.56
N CYS A 10 18.68 1.05 -3.84
CA CYS A 10 19.73 0.24 -4.44
C CYS A 10 19.16 -1.12 -4.86
N ILE A 11 19.10 -1.38 -6.17
CA ILE A 11 19.00 -2.75 -6.69
C ILE A 11 20.42 -3.32 -6.70
N LYS A 12 20.67 -4.35 -5.89
CA LYS A 12 21.84 -5.22 -6.02
C LYS A 12 21.34 -6.66 -6.19
N ASN A 13 21.74 -7.30 -7.28
CA ASN A 13 21.59 -8.74 -7.56
C ASN A 13 20.17 -9.31 -7.72
N ASP A 14 19.32 -8.73 -8.58
CA ASP A 14 18.00 -9.31 -8.95
C ASP A 14 17.04 -9.59 -7.76
N HIS A 15 17.27 -8.94 -6.60
CA HIS A 15 16.37 -8.99 -5.46
C HIS A 15 15.30 -7.88 -5.58
N PHE A 16 14.03 -8.29 -5.58
CA PHE A 16 12.91 -7.37 -5.37
C PHE A 16 12.89 -6.98 -3.89
N ILE A 17 13.59 -5.89 -3.55
CA ILE A 17 13.49 -5.29 -2.23
C ILE A 17 12.14 -4.57 -2.20
N SER A 18 11.08 -5.24 -1.72
CA SER A 18 9.97 -4.50 -1.11
C SER A 18 10.61 -3.60 -0.07
N MET A 19 10.39 -2.27 -0.14
CA MET A 19 11.03 -1.30 0.76
C MET A 19 10.86 -1.74 2.22
N TYR A 20 11.84 -2.48 2.74
CA TYR A 20 11.90 -2.80 4.16
C TYR A 20 12.09 -1.46 4.85
N ARG A 21 11.17 -1.12 5.75
CA ARG A 21 11.53 -0.16 6.78
C ARG A 21 12.64 -0.83 7.57
N GLU A 22 13.86 -0.32 7.52
CA GLU A 22 14.82 -0.58 8.61
C GLU A 22 14.13 -0.13 9.90
N GLY A 23 13.70 -1.12 10.67
CA GLY A 23 12.79 -0.93 11.79
C GLY A 23 12.30 -2.28 12.27
N SER A 24 12.17 -2.39 13.60
CA SER A 24 11.87 -3.57 14.42
C SER A 24 11.69 -4.92 13.69
N PRO A 25 12.35 -6.02 14.14
CA PRO A 25 12.26 -7.37 13.54
C PRO A 25 10.82 -7.87 13.26
N LEU A 26 9.86 -7.33 14.01
CA LEU A 26 8.42 -7.51 13.84
C LEU A 26 7.87 -7.05 12.48
N ILE A 27 8.38 -5.96 11.90
CA ILE A 27 7.91 -5.40 10.62
C ILE A 27 8.50 -6.21 9.46
N GLU A 28 9.78 -6.57 9.55
CA GLU A 28 10.48 -7.36 8.52
C GLU A 28 9.91 -8.79 8.38
N ALA A 29 9.53 -9.43 9.48
CA ALA A 29 8.90 -10.74 9.46
C ALA A 29 7.47 -10.73 8.86
N ASP A 30 6.69 -9.67 9.12
CA ASP A 30 5.31 -9.56 8.60
C ASP A 30 5.28 -9.34 7.08
N ASP A 31 6.16 -8.47 6.56
CA ASP A 31 6.21 -8.13 5.13
C ASP A 31 6.67 -9.32 4.28
N THR A 32 7.55 -10.19 4.81
CA THR A 32 8.06 -11.35 4.05
C THR A 32 7.05 -12.47 3.85
N GLN A 33 6.13 -12.71 4.79
CA GLN A 33 5.15 -13.80 4.65
C GLN A 33 3.80 -13.35 4.09
N VAL A 34 3.34 -12.14 4.40
CA VAL A 34 2.01 -11.67 3.98
C VAL A 34 2.00 -11.14 2.54
N LEU A 35 3.11 -10.57 2.07
CA LEU A 35 3.16 -9.85 0.79
C LEU A 35 3.89 -10.60 -0.35
N SER A 36 4.52 -11.74 -0.05
CA SER A 36 5.30 -12.47 -1.05
C SER A 36 4.59 -13.74 -1.55
N VAL A 37 4.83 -14.10 -2.82
CA VAL A 37 4.29 -15.33 -3.44
C VAL A 37 4.93 -16.55 -2.76
N PRO A 38 4.20 -17.67 -2.52
CA PRO A 38 4.73 -18.85 -1.79
C PRO A 38 6.10 -19.35 -2.26
N LYS A 39 6.39 -19.21 -3.55
CA LYS A 39 7.69 -19.56 -4.17
C LYS A 39 8.89 -18.80 -3.56
N TYR A 40 8.68 -17.59 -3.04
CA TYR A 40 9.74 -16.72 -2.50
C TYR A 40 9.84 -16.75 -0.97
N HIS A 41 8.90 -17.40 -0.28
CA HIS A 41 8.84 -17.42 1.19
C HIS A 41 10.15 -17.91 1.81
N LYS A 42 10.69 -19.03 1.32
CA LYS A 42 11.95 -19.60 1.84
C LYS A 42 13.13 -18.64 1.68
N LYS A 43 13.25 -18.01 0.51
CA LYS A 43 14.36 -17.08 0.21
C LYS A 43 14.25 -15.80 1.05
N ASN A 44 13.04 -15.27 1.20
CA ASN A 44 12.78 -14.07 1.99
C ASN A 44 13.03 -14.29 3.48
N LEU A 45 12.64 -15.46 4.02
CA LEU A 45 12.91 -15.82 5.41
C LEU A 45 14.41 -15.91 5.70
N LEU A 46 15.17 -16.55 4.80
CA LEU A 46 16.63 -16.60 4.92
C LEU A 46 17.25 -15.19 4.92
N PHE A 47 16.80 -14.33 4.01
CA PHE A 47 17.27 -12.95 3.94
C PHE A 47 17.00 -12.15 5.22
N VAL A 48 15.82 -12.30 5.83
CA VAL A 48 15.48 -11.64 7.11
C VAL A 48 16.37 -12.16 8.23
N ILE A 49 16.56 -13.48 8.33
CA ILE A 49 17.44 -14.07 9.35
C ILE A 49 18.88 -13.56 9.19
N GLU A 50 19.42 -13.56 7.97
CA GLU A 50 20.74 -13.03 7.67
C GLU A 50 20.85 -11.54 8.04
N THR A 51 19.84 -10.73 7.71
CA THR A 51 19.80 -9.30 8.04
C THR A 51 19.79 -9.06 9.55
N LEU A 52 18.99 -9.82 10.30
CA LEU A 52 18.91 -9.69 11.76
C LEU A 52 20.20 -10.19 12.45
N LEU A 53 20.82 -11.26 11.94
CA LEU A 53 22.11 -11.72 12.44
C LEU A 53 23.22 -10.69 12.18
N ASN A 54 23.23 -10.06 11.01
CA ASN A 54 24.19 -9.01 10.65
C ASN A 54 24.02 -7.73 11.49
N ASN A 55 22.86 -7.56 12.13
CA ASN A 55 22.55 -6.46 13.05
C ASN A 55 22.74 -6.86 14.52
N ASP A 56 23.48 -7.95 14.79
CA ASP A 56 23.83 -8.46 16.12
C ASP A 56 22.63 -8.76 17.04
N TYR A 57 21.47 -9.09 16.46
CA TYR A 57 20.33 -9.54 17.25
C TYR A 57 20.60 -10.95 17.82
N PRO A 58 20.28 -11.22 19.10
CA PRO A 58 20.45 -12.55 19.68
C PRO A 58 19.68 -13.62 18.91
N VAL A 59 20.31 -14.76 18.66
CA VAL A 59 19.74 -15.87 17.89
C VAL A 59 18.42 -16.35 18.50
N ASP A 60 18.36 -16.49 19.82
CA ASP A 60 17.15 -16.90 20.54
C ASP A 60 16.00 -15.91 20.34
N PHE A 61 16.31 -14.61 20.31
CA PHE A 61 15.32 -13.56 20.08
C PHE A 61 14.77 -13.63 18.65
N ILE A 62 15.62 -13.82 17.65
CA ILE A 62 15.21 -13.97 16.25
C ILE A 62 14.26 -15.15 16.10
N PHE A 63 14.63 -16.33 16.60
CA PHE A 63 13.79 -17.54 16.45
C PHE A 63 12.48 -17.45 17.23
N ASN A 64 12.47 -16.84 18.42
CA ASN A 64 11.24 -16.62 19.19
C ASN A 64 10.26 -15.72 18.43
N VAL A 65 10.74 -14.57 17.93
CA VAL A 65 9.93 -13.65 17.14
C VAL A 65 9.39 -14.34 15.89
N MET A 66 10.24 -15.08 15.17
CA MET A 66 9.82 -15.79 13.94
C MET A 66 8.77 -16.86 14.21
N ASN A 67 8.92 -17.64 15.28
CA ASN A 67 7.97 -18.68 15.67
C ASN A 67 6.63 -18.10 16.11
N ASP A 68 6.63 -17.02 16.88
CA ASP A 68 5.41 -16.35 17.31
C ASP A 68 4.66 -15.75 16.12
N ARG A 69 5.39 -15.23 15.13
CA ARG A 69 4.82 -14.71 13.88
C ARG A 69 4.23 -15.82 13.01
N LEU A 70 4.94 -16.92 12.79
CA LEU A 70 4.45 -18.09 12.08
C LEU A 70 3.16 -18.63 12.72
N LYS A 71 3.14 -18.75 14.06
CA LYS A 71 1.95 -19.18 14.80
C LYS A 71 0.78 -18.21 14.62
N SER A 72 1.03 -16.90 14.71
CA SER A 72 0.00 -15.87 14.51
C SER A 72 -0.63 -15.94 13.11
N LEU A 73 0.19 -16.14 12.08
CA LEU A 73 -0.26 -16.21 10.69
C LEU A 73 -1.04 -17.49 10.38
N LEU A 74 -0.63 -18.64 10.95
CA LEU A 74 -1.34 -19.91 10.78
C LEU A 74 -2.70 -19.93 11.49
N HIS A 75 -2.82 -19.27 12.65
CA HIS A 75 -4.05 -19.29 13.45
C HIS A 75 -5.02 -18.14 13.11
N GLY A 76 -4.64 -17.19 12.24
CA GLY A 76 -5.49 -16.07 11.83
C GLY A 76 -5.97 -15.17 12.98
N LYS A 77 -5.35 -15.28 14.16
CA LYS A 77 -5.77 -14.61 15.40
C LYS A 77 -4.68 -13.65 15.85
N THR A 78 -4.97 -12.36 15.74
CA THR A 78 -4.23 -11.29 16.38
C THR A 78 -4.18 -11.55 17.90
N LEU A 79 -3.05 -11.26 18.55
CA LEU A 79 -2.77 -11.38 20.00
C LEU A 79 -3.64 -10.49 20.92
N ARG A 80 -4.95 -10.34 20.64
CA ARG A 80 -5.92 -9.66 21.52
C ARG A 80 -7.09 -10.55 21.94
N GLN A 81 -6.94 -11.86 21.86
CA GLN A 81 -7.91 -12.82 22.40
C GLN A 81 -7.16 -13.95 23.11
N ASN A 82 -6.47 -13.62 24.19
CA ASN A 82 -6.12 -14.58 25.24
C ASN A 82 -6.24 -13.83 26.58
N SER A 83 -7.48 -13.66 27.02
CA SER A 83 -7.79 -13.60 28.45
C SER A 83 -8.88 -14.62 28.67
N GLU A 84 -8.45 -15.85 28.92
CA GLU A 84 -9.29 -16.90 29.48
C GLU A 84 -9.79 -16.40 30.84
N ASN A 85 -11.07 -16.08 30.92
CA ASN A 85 -11.87 -16.39 32.10
C ASN A 85 -12.91 -17.37 31.61
N ASP A 86 -12.49 -18.63 31.65
CA ASP A 86 -13.33 -19.81 31.50
C ASP A 86 -14.31 -19.84 32.66
N ASN A 87 -15.47 -19.20 32.46
CA ASN A 87 -16.66 -19.43 33.25
C ASN A 87 -17.75 -19.86 32.27
N GLY A 88 -17.95 -21.18 32.21
CA GLY A 88 -18.93 -21.87 31.40
C GLY A 88 -20.34 -21.28 31.49
N THR A 89 -20.60 -20.31 30.63
CA THR A 89 -21.92 -20.07 30.09
C THR A 89 -21.77 -20.36 28.60
N ASP A 90 -22.53 -21.33 28.10
CA ASP A 90 -22.70 -21.56 26.68
C ASP A 90 -23.21 -20.26 26.04
N VAL A 91 -22.29 -19.37 25.66
CA VAL A 91 -22.61 -18.22 24.83
C VAL A 91 -23.03 -18.85 23.52
N ILE A 92 -24.34 -18.96 23.31
CA ILE A 92 -24.92 -19.38 22.04
C ILE A 92 -24.34 -18.43 21.01
N ASN A 93 -23.34 -18.93 20.28
CA ASN A 93 -22.64 -18.18 19.28
C ASN A 93 -23.62 -18.09 18.10
N ASN A 94 -24.47 -17.07 18.16
CA ASN A 94 -25.52 -16.81 17.20
C ASN A 94 -24.85 -16.48 15.86
N MET A 95 -24.55 -17.52 15.08
CA MET A 95 -23.94 -17.40 13.78
C MET A 95 -24.94 -16.70 12.85
N TRP A 96 -24.56 -15.56 12.29
CA TRP A 96 -25.38 -14.83 11.32
C TRP A 96 -24.93 -15.16 9.91
N PHE A 97 -25.88 -15.56 9.06
CA PHE A 97 -25.64 -15.83 7.64
C PHE A 97 -26.36 -14.78 6.79
N ALA A 98 -25.60 -14.02 5.99
CA ALA A 98 -26.16 -13.01 5.10
C ALA A 98 -26.51 -13.63 3.73
N PHE A 99 -27.77 -13.52 3.32
CA PHE A 99 -28.30 -14.09 2.09
C PHE A 99 -29.05 -13.05 1.25
N PRO A 100 -28.88 -13.01 -0.08
CA PRO A 100 -29.64 -12.08 -0.91
C PRO A 100 -31.14 -12.42 -0.90
N TYR A 101 -32.00 -11.42 -0.74
CA TYR A 101 -33.45 -11.65 -0.83
C TYR A 101 -33.84 -11.86 -2.29
N VAL A 102 -34.26 -13.08 -2.61
CA VAL A 102 -34.80 -13.50 -3.90
C VAL A 102 -36.12 -14.21 -3.61
N THR A 103 -37.21 -13.67 -4.16
CA THR A 103 -38.56 -14.18 -3.96
C THR A 103 -38.62 -15.68 -4.26
N ASN A 104 -39.33 -16.46 -3.44
CA ASN A 104 -39.44 -17.93 -3.49
C ASN A 104 -38.18 -18.72 -3.13
N VAL A 105 -36.97 -18.21 -3.41
CA VAL A 105 -35.71 -18.90 -3.09
C VAL A 105 -35.35 -18.66 -1.63
N SER A 106 -35.42 -17.41 -1.17
CA SER A 106 -35.14 -17.05 0.22
C SER A 106 -36.07 -17.74 1.22
N ASP A 107 -37.33 -17.97 0.85
CA ASP A 107 -38.30 -18.66 1.71
C ASP A 107 -37.98 -20.15 1.88
N LYS A 108 -37.68 -20.84 0.78
CA LYS A 108 -37.22 -22.25 0.81
C LYS A 108 -35.89 -22.38 1.58
N PHE A 109 -34.98 -21.44 1.37
CA PHE A 109 -33.70 -21.43 2.07
C PHE A 109 -33.89 -21.22 3.58
N ARG A 110 -34.78 -20.30 3.98
CA ARG A 110 -35.17 -20.11 5.39
C ARG A 110 -35.64 -21.41 6.01
N ASP A 111 -36.51 -22.13 5.32
CA ASP A 111 -37.07 -23.38 5.83
C ASP A 111 -36.00 -24.45 6.05
N ILE A 112 -35.03 -24.59 5.13
CA ILE A 112 -33.87 -25.50 5.31
C ILE A 112 -33.01 -25.05 6.50
N THR A 113 -32.77 -23.74 6.64
CA THR A 113 -31.92 -23.22 7.71
C THR A 113 -32.57 -23.21 9.10
N LYS A 114 -33.85 -23.55 9.25
CA LYS A 114 -34.50 -23.65 10.58
C LYS A 114 -33.88 -24.74 11.45
N ASP A 115 -33.45 -25.83 10.83
CA ASP A 115 -32.91 -27.00 11.52
C ASP A 115 -31.45 -26.79 11.99
N TYR A 116 -30.75 -25.86 11.35
CA TYR A 116 -29.39 -25.47 11.68
C TYR A 116 -29.45 -24.18 12.48
N LYS A 117 -29.10 -24.17 13.78
CA LYS A 117 -29.15 -23.01 14.71
C LYS A 117 -28.37 -21.76 14.20
N VAL A 118 -28.83 -21.14 13.12
CA VAL A 118 -28.18 -20.08 12.35
C VAL A 118 -29.22 -18.98 12.11
N ASN A 119 -28.86 -17.75 12.39
CA ASN A 119 -29.72 -16.60 12.18
C ASN A 119 -29.52 -16.08 10.75
N LEU A 120 -30.59 -16.10 9.95
CA LEU A 120 -30.57 -15.66 8.56
C LEU A 120 -30.85 -14.16 8.46
N ALA A 121 -29.92 -13.39 7.87
CA ALA A 121 -30.11 -11.99 7.54
C ALA A 121 -30.24 -11.81 6.03
N TYR A 122 -31.19 -10.98 5.59
CA TYR A 122 -31.39 -10.72 4.17
C TYR A 122 -30.79 -9.39 3.73
N PHE A 123 -30.23 -9.35 2.51
CA PHE A 123 -29.85 -8.10 1.87
C PHE A 123 -30.40 -8.02 0.44
N SER A 124 -30.66 -6.80 -0.04
CA SER A 124 -31.07 -6.59 -1.43
C SER A 124 -29.85 -6.48 -2.34
N LEU A 125 -29.93 -7.12 -3.52
CA LEU A 125 -28.96 -6.93 -4.60
C LEU A 125 -29.12 -5.54 -5.25
N ASN A 126 -30.35 -5.03 -5.30
CA ASN A 126 -30.70 -3.73 -5.87
C ASN A 126 -30.60 -2.64 -4.81
N LYS A 127 -29.39 -2.34 -4.34
CA LYS A 127 -29.18 -1.24 -3.39
C LYS A 127 -29.47 0.09 -4.09
N LEU A 128 -30.24 0.98 -3.46
CA LEU A 128 -30.49 2.33 -3.98
C LEU A 128 -29.18 3.08 -4.24
N SER A 129 -28.10 2.80 -3.50
CA SER A 129 -26.77 3.36 -3.75
C SER A 129 -26.18 3.06 -5.14
N CYS A 130 -26.67 2.03 -5.83
CA CYS A 130 -26.27 1.73 -7.21
C CYS A 130 -26.90 2.71 -8.21
N PHE A 131 -28.11 3.19 -7.94
CA PHE A 131 -28.89 4.10 -8.80
C PHE A 131 -28.74 5.56 -8.34
N ILE A 132 -28.92 5.78 -7.05
CA ILE A 132 -28.79 7.04 -6.34
C ILE A 132 -27.42 7.05 -5.67
N LYS A 133 -26.38 7.25 -6.47
CA LYS A 133 -25.09 7.63 -5.92
C LYS A 133 -25.26 9.03 -5.33
N THR A 134 -24.80 9.26 -4.11
CA THR A 134 -24.58 10.63 -3.62
C THR A 134 -23.47 11.21 -4.49
N HIS A 135 -23.83 11.75 -5.65
CA HIS A 135 -22.90 12.34 -6.59
C HIS A 135 -22.33 13.59 -5.93
N LYS A 136 -21.18 13.44 -5.30
CA LYS A 136 -20.33 14.59 -5.02
C LYS A 136 -19.84 15.08 -6.37
N ASP A 137 -19.72 16.40 -6.51
CA ASP A 137 -19.15 16.99 -7.71
C ASP A 137 -17.78 16.35 -7.98
N PRO A 138 -17.49 15.96 -9.24
CA PRO A 138 -16.22 15.37 -9.58
C PRO A 138 -15.10 16.35 -9.22
N ILE A 139 -14.16 15.88 -8.40
CA ILE A 139 -13.03 16.69 -7.97
C ILE A 139 -12.03 16.74 -9.13
N SER A 140 -11.66 17.96 -9.54
CA SER A 140 -10.65 18.17 -10.57
C SER A 140 -9.31 17.53 -10.20
N ASN A 141 -8.52 17.12 -11.20
CA ASN A 141 -7.26 16.41 -10.98
C ASN A 141 -6.30 17.16 -10.05
N MET A 142 -6.19 18.48 -10.20
CA MET A 142 -5.35 19.34 -9.37
C MET A 142 -5.79 19.40 -7.89
N SER A 143 -7.07 19.18 -7.61
CA SER A 143 -7.63 19.20 -6.26
C SER A 143 -7.58 17.84 -5.56
N LYS A 144 -7.21 16.77 -6.26
CA LYS A 144 -7.06 15.43 -5.67
C LYS A 144 -5.91 15.42 -4.67
N LYS A 145 -6.11 14.71 -3.56
CA LYS A 145 -5.11 14.41 -2.53
C LYS A 145 -4.75 12.94 -2.58
N ASN A 146 -3.65 12.57 -1.93
CA ASN A 146 -3.18 11.19 -1.82
C ASN A 146 -2.95 10.51 -3.18
N ALA A 147 -2.50 11.27 -4.16
CA ALA A 147 -2.39 10.82 -5.54
C ALA A 147 -0.96 10.46 -5.91
N VAL A 148 -0.83 9.49 -6.81
CA VAL A 148 0.33 9.31 -7.69
C VAL A 148 0.02 10.05 -8.98
N TYR A 149 0.88 10.98 -9.35
CA TYR A 149 0.69 11.83 -10.51
C TYR A 149 1.88 11.73 -11.46
N LYS A 150 1.63 12.09 -12.72
CA LYS A 150 2.60 12.09 -13.80
C LYS A 150 2.60 13.45 -14.49
N ILE A 151 3.80 13.98 -14.74
CA ILE A 151 4.03 15.23 -15.47
C ILE A 151 4.91 14.89 -16.67
N LYS A 152 4.51 15.31 -17.86
CA LYS A 152 5.30 15.09 -19.08
C LYS A 152 6.22 16.27 -19.33
N CYS A 153 7.40 16.02 -19.89
CA CYS A 153 8.20 17.06 -20.50
C CYS A 153 7.56 17.45 -21.85
N ASN A 154 7.59 18.73 -22.19
CA ASN A 154 7.07 19.23 -23.47
C ASN A 154 8.05 19.00 -24.62
N ASP A 155 9.36 19.02 -24.30
CA ASP A 155 10.43 19.03 -25.29
C ASP A 155 11.05 17.65 -25.54
N CYS A 156 10.73 16.65 -24.71
CA CYS A 156 11.19 15.27 -24.90
C CYS A 156 10.21 14.24 -24.34
N ASP A 157 10.44 12.96 -24.67
CA ASP A 157 9.58 11.84 -24.23
C ASP A 157 9.73 11.49 -22.73
N ALA A 158 10.51 12.24 -21.97
CA ALA A 158 10.67 12.02 -20.54
C ALA A 158 9.39 12.41 -19.78
N SER A 159 9.13 11.70 -18.69
CA SER A 159 8.06 12.09 -17.77
C SER A 159 8.45 11.80 -16.34
N TYR A 160 8.01 12.67 -15.43
CA TYR A 160 8.22 12.52 -14.01
C TYR A 160 6.97 11.89 -13.38
N VAL A 161 7.17 10.89 -12.53
CA VAL A 161 6.13 10.31 -11.68
C VAL A 161 6.50 10.59 -10.23
N GLY A 162 5.53 11.06 -9.45
CA GLY A 162 5.72 11.25 -8.04
C GLY A 162 4.42 11.07 -7.27
N GLN A 163 4.53 10.81 -5.97
CA GLN A 163 3.39 10.80 -5.07
C GLN A 163 3.21 12.12 -4.32
N THR A 164 2.02 12.33 -3.77
CA THR A 164 1.77 13.38 -2.79
C THR A 164 0.69 12.99 -1.79
N LYS A 165 0.90 13.29 -0.51
CA LYS A 165 -0.16 13.25 0.52
C LYS A 165 -1.06 14.50 0.43
N ARG A 166 -0.49 15.63 0.01
CA ARG A 166 -1.18 16.91 -0.15
C ARG A 166 -2.01 16.92 -1.44
N THR A 167 -2.60 18.07 -1.78
CA THR A 167 -3.19 18.24 -3.10
C THR A 167 -2.09 18.25 -4.17
N VAL A 168 -2.45 17.78 -5.36
CA VAL A 168 -1.55 17.82 -6.52
C VAL A 168 -1.16 19.26 -6.83
N LYS A 169 -2.10 20.20 -6.81
CA LYS A 169 -1.84 21.64 -7.00
C LYS A 169 -0.72 22.17 -6.10
N THR A 170 -0.75 21.83 -4.80
CA THR A 170 0.30 22.28 -3.87
C THR A 170 1.64 21.66 -4.22
N ARG A 171 1.68 20.37 -4.56
CA ARG A 171 2.93 19.69 -4.93
C ARG A 171 3.55 20.26 -6.22
N ILE A 172 2.72 20.59 -7.20
CA ILE A 172 3.15 21.27 -8.43
C ILE A 172 3.70 22.67 -8.11
N GLY A 173 3.03 23.42 -7.23
CA GLY A 173 3.53 24.72 -6.77
C GLY A 173 4.88 24.63 -6.05
N GLU A 174 5.08 23.58 -5.23
CA GLU A 174 6.38 23.31 -4.59
C GLU A 174 7.48 23.08 -5.63
N HIS A 175 7.23 22.26 -6.65
CA HIS A 175 8.17 22.01 -7.76
C HIS A 175 8.48 23.28 -8.56
N ARG A 176 7.46 24.08 -8.91
CA ARG A 176 7.66 25.36 -9.60
C ARG A 176 8.50 26.34 -8.76
N ASN A 177 8.30 26.37 -7.45
CA ASN A 177 9.09 27.22 -6.55
C ASN A 177 10.52 26.72 -6.37
N ASP A 178 10.73 25.41 -6.48
CA ASP A 178 12.04 24.77 -6.35
C ASP A 178 13.04 25.25 -7.42
N ILE A 179 12.55 25.60 -8.61
CA ILE A 179 13.32 26.18 -9.71
C ILE A 179 14.07 27.46 -9.29
N ARG A 180 13.50 28.24 -8.36
CA ARG A 180 14.09 29.50 -7.89
C ARG A 180 15.11 29.30 -6.76
N LYS A 181 15.27 28.08 -6.24
CA LYS A 181 16.16 27.82 -5.11
C LYS A 181 17.61 27.64 -5.57
N ASN A 182 18.53 27.80 -4.61
CA ASN A 182 19.96 27.63 -4.81
C ASN A 182 20.31 26.18 -5.19
N ILE A 183 21.38 25.99 -5.96
CA ILE A 183 21.73 24.75 -6.72
C ILE A 183 21.76 23.47 -5.89
N ASN A 184 22.10 23.55 -4.60
CA ASN A 184 22.41 22.36 -3.80
C ASN A 184 21.21 21.46 -3.45
N ASN A 185 19.96 21.85 -3.74
CA ASN A 185 18.75 21.10 -3.36
C ASN A 185 17.68 21.07 -4.46
N HIS A 186 18.07 20.92 -5.72
CA HIS A 186 17.13 20.85 -6.84
C HIS A 186 16.42 19.50 -6.91
N SER A 187 15.11 19.55 -7.18
CA SER A 187 14.32 18.37 -7.53
C SER A 187 14.73 17.82 -8.89
N VAL A 188 14.46 16.53 -9.14
CA VAL A 188 14.71 15.87 -10.44
C VAL A 188 14.08 16.64 -11.61
N ILE A 189 12.91 17.25 -11.40
CA ILE A 189 12.24 18.09 -12.40
C ILE A 189 13.07 19.34 -12.68
N THR A 190 13.53 20.02 -11.63
CA THR A 190 14.37 21.22 -11.73
C THR A 190 15.69 20.92 -12.42
N GLU A 191 16.34 19.82 -12.07
CA GLU A 191 17.60 19.39 -12.66
C GLU A 191 17.46 19.07 -14.15
N HIS A 192 16.42 18.31 -14.54
CA HIS A 192 16.12 18.06 -15.96
C HIS A 192 15.90 19.36 -16.72
N ARG A 193 15.11 20.28 -16.14
CA ARG A 193 14.82 21.59 -16.74
C ARG A 193 16.10 22.38 -16.99
N LEU A 194 17.02 22.43 -16.02
CA LEU A 194 18.26 23.21 -16.10
C LEU A 194 19.31 22.58 -17.03
N ASN A 195 19.46 21.25 -16.99
CA ASN A 195 20.48 20.54 -17.77
C ASN A 195 20.14 20.51 -19.27
N TYR A 196 18.86 20.35 -19.61
CA TYR A 196 18.41 20.21 -20.99
C TYR A 196 17.70 21.46 -21.52
N ASN A 197 17.51 22.49 -20.70
CA ASN A 197 16.73 23.68 -21.02
C ASN A 197 15.30 23.35 -21.53
N HIS A 198 14.70 22.32 -20.96
CA HIS A 198 13.34 21.86 -21.28
C HIS A 198 12.31 22.46 -20.32
N ASP A 199 11.02 22.37 -20.65
CA ASP A 199 9.93 22.64 -19.73
C ASP A 199 8.99 21.42 -19.57
N PHE A 200 8.20 21.45 -18.51
CA PHE A 200 7.20 20.44 -18.19
C PHE A 200 5.79 20.99 -18.41
N ASP A 201 4.86 20.10 -18.75
CA ASP A 201 3.43 20.43 -18.82
C ASP A 201 2.83 20.51 -17.41
N TRP A 202 2.86 21.71 -16.84
CA TRP A 202 2.39 21.93 -15.48
C TRP A 202 0.87 21.99 -15.33
N ASP A 203 0.15 22.15 -16.43
CA ASP A 203 -1.30 22.34 -16.42
C ASP A 203 -2.04 21.03 -16.71
N ASN A 204 -1.48 20.16 -17.57
CA ASN A 204 -2.04 18.84 -17.88
C ASN A 204 -1.39 17.72 -17.05
N VAL A 205 -1.52 17.82 -15.73
CA VAL A 205 -1.04 16.76 -14.82
C VAL A 205 -1.98 15.55 -14.84
N GLU A 206 -1.42 14.39 -15.16
CA GLU A 206 -2.13 13.11 -15.21
C GLU A 206 -2.14 12.47 -13.82
N ILE A 207 -3.30 11.94 -13.41
CA ILE A 207 -3.45 11.23 -12.14
C ILE A 207 -3.46 9.74 -12.44
N MET A 208 -2.41 9.06 -12.00
CA MET A 208 -2.21 7.63 -12.25
C MET A 208 -2.99 6.78 -11.25
N ASP A 209 -2.97 7.16 -9.97
CA ASP A 209 -3.63 6.42 -8.90
C ASP A 209 -3.98 7.35 -7.71
N ASN A 210 -4.90 6.92 -6.84
CA ASN A 210 -5.28 7.62 -5.61
C ASN A 210 -5.39 6.65 -4.44
N GLU A 211 -4.40 6.71 -3.55
CA GLU A 211 -4.26 5.76 -2.46
C GLU A 211 -4.00 6.48 -1.13
N ARG A 212 -4.93 6.30 -0.20
CA ARG A 212 -4.92 6.94 1.12
C ARG A 212 -3.75 6.42 1.97
N PHE A 213 -3.44 5.14 1.87
CA PHE A 213 -2.41 4.51 2.68
C PHE A 213 -1.02 4.72 2.08
N LEU A 214 -0.10 5.30 2.85
CA LEU A 214 1.25 5.63 2.37
C LEU A 214 1.98 4.43 1.78
N PHE A 215 1.89 3.27 2.43
CA PHE A 215 2.56 2.05 1.99
C PHE A 215 2.07 1.63 0.59
N LYS A 216 0.76 1.49 0.42
CA LYS A 216 0.15 1.15 -0.87
C LYS A 216 0.45 2.20 -1.94
N ARG A 217 0.44 3.48 -1.57
CA ARG A 217 0.77 4.57 -2.50
C ARG A 217 2.24 4.53 -2.96
N ARG A 218 3.17 4.14 -2.09
CA ARG A 218 4.58 3.93 -2.46
C ARG A 218 4.72 2.78 -3.45
N ILE A 219 4.04 1.65 -3.20
CA ILE A 219 4.04 0.53 -4.14
C ILE A 219 3.46 0.94 -5.49
N SER A 220 2.33 1.66 -5.49
CA SER A 220 1.71 2.20 -6.70
C SER A 220 2.65 3.14 -7.47
N GLU A 221 3.32 4.06 -6.78
CA GLU A 221 4.34 4.94 -7.36
C GLU A 221 5.48 4.14 -8.01
N MET A 222 6.03 3.14 -7.32
CA MET A 222 7.09 2.27 -7.86
C MET A 222 6.65 1.52 -9.11
N VAL A 223 5.44 0.95 -9.10
CA VAL A 223 4.87 0.26 -10.26
C VAL A 223 4.73 1.21 -11.44
N HIS A 224 4.21 2.43 -11.22
CA HIS A 224 4.06 3.41 -12.28
C HIS A 224 5.39 3.95 -12.82
N ILE A 225 6.44 3.99 -11.99
CA ILE A 225 7.81 4.30 -12.45
C ILE A 225 8.33 3.15 -13.33
N GLN A 226 8.15 1.89 -12.91
CA GLN A 226 8.61 0.72 -13.67
C GLN A 226 7.90 0.55 -15.02
N LEU A 227 6.60 0.89 -15.09
CA LEU A 227 5.80 0.79 -16.31
C LEU A 227 6.12 1.87 -17.36
N GLN A 228 7.01 2.82 -17.07
CA GLN A 228 7.39 3.84 -18.03
C GLN A 228 8.22 3.25 -19.20
N LYS A 229 7.79 3.55 -20.44
CA LYS A 229 8.37 3.01 -21.68
C LYS A 229 9.78 3.51 -22.01
N LYS A 230 10.22 4.64 -21.43
CA LYS A 230 11.54 5.22 -21.67
C LYS A 230 12.21 5.57 -20.35
N TRP A 231 13.18 4.76 -19.97
CA TRP A 231 14.17 5.10 -18.95
C TRP A 231 15.23 6.01 -19.58
N SER A 232 14.92 7.27 -19.85
CA SER A 232 15.98 8.28 -19.92
C SER A 232 16.43 8.51 -18.49
N LYS A 233 17.51 7.82 -18.10
CA LYS A 233 18.20 7.89 -16.81
C LYS A 233 18.20 9.32 -16.26
N LEU A 234 17.29 9.57 -15.32
CA LEU A 234 17.39 10.65 -14.34
C LEU A 234 17.21 9.98 -12.98
N THR A 235 18.14 9.09 -12.70
CA THR A 235 18.36 8.48 -11.39
C THR A 235 19.63 9.10 -10.85
N VAL A 236 19.51 9.73 -9.68
CA VAL A 236 20.63 9.95 -8.75
C VAL A 236 21.19 8.59 -8.35
#